data_AF-A0A6I6EBQ3-F1
#
_entry.id   AF-A0A6I6EBQ3-F1
#
_cell.length_a   1.000
_cell.length_b   1.000
_cell.length_c   1.000
_cell.angle_alpha   90.00
_cell.angle_beta   90.00
_cell.angle_gamma   90.00
#
_symmetry.space_group_name_H-M   'P 1'
#
loop_
_entity.id
_entity.type
_entity.pdbx_description
1 polymer ?
#
loop_
_entity_poly.entity_id
_entity_poly.type
_entity_poly.pdbx_seq_one_letter_code
_entity_poly.pdbx_strand_id
1 'polypeptide(L)'
;MTDDHFAFRDKLAAERGISDEDRDLLLTGTDETTLLAQADYLEPPRDLTKGNVARREGQYVSPGSSSEQRFATYVNELFNEPSHPLDTFD
;
A
#
# COMPACT_ATOMS: atom_id res chain seq x y z
N MET A 1 -7.11 -17.72 11.21
CA MET A 1 -6.31 -16.49 11.46
C MET A 1 -6.81 -15.31 10.64
N THR A 2 -8.09 -15.27 10.27
CA THR A 2 -8.70 -14.13 9.56
C THR A 2 -9.73 -13.43 10.45
N ASP A 3 -10.32 -14.12 11.42
CA ASP A 3 -11.36 -13.54 12.29
C ASP A 3 -10.84 -12.41 13.20
N ASP A 4 -9.57 -12.47 13.58
CA ASP A 4 -8.97 -11.50 14.51
C ASP A 4 -8.86 -10.09 13.89
N HIS A 5 -8.53 -9.98 12.59
CA HIS A 5 -8.39 -8.67 11.94
C HIS A 5 -9.75 -8.05 11.59
N PHE A 6 -10.80 -8.85 11.32
CA PHE A 6 -12.15 -8.33 11.11
C PHE A 6 -12.70 -7.70 12.40
N ALA A 7 -12.53 -8.38 13.53
CA ALA A 7 -12.92 -7.84 14.84
C ALA A 7 -12.09 -6.60 15.20
N PHE A 8 -10.79 -6.59 14.89
CA PHE A 8 -9.93 -5.43 15.09
C PHE A 8 -10.36 -4.24 14.22
N ARG A 9 -10.70 -4.49 12.95
CA ARG A 9 -11.19 -3.48 12.00
C ARG A 9 -12.48 -2.82 12.49
N ASP A 10 -13.44 -3.61 12.99
CA ASP A 10 -14.70 -3.10 13.54
C ASP A 10 -14.47 -2.23 14.76
N LYS A 11 -13.60 -2.67 15.67
CA LYS A 11 -13.23 -1.91 16.86
C LYS A 11 -12.54 -0.60 16.51
N LEU A 12 -11.59 -0.64 15.57
CA LEU A 12 -10.85 0.53 15.11
C LEU A 12 -11.77 1.56 14.44
N ALA A 13 -12.73 1.09 13.62
CA ALA A 13 -13.73 1.95 13.01
C ALA A 13 -14.59 2.68 14.06
N ALA A 14 -15.08 1.95 15.06
CA ALA A 14 -15.86 2.53 16.15
C ALA A 14 -15.04 3.55 16.97
N GLU A 15 -13.76 3.27 17.23
CA GLU A 15 -12.86 4.17 17.97
C GLU A 15 -12.60 5.48 17.22
N ARG A 16 -12.46 5.41 15.89
CA ARG A 16 -12.16 6.57 15.03
C ARG A 16 -13.40 7.24 14.45
N GLY A 17 -14.61 6.73 14.77
CA GLY A 17 -15.88 7.29 14.29
C GLY A 17 -16.13 7.05 12.78
N ILE A 18 -15.54 6.00 12.22
CA ILE A 18 -15.71 5.59 10.83
C ILE A 18 -17.02 4.80 10.72
N SER A 19 -17.85 5.11 9.72
CA SER A 19 -19.11 4.39 9.48
C SER A 19 -18.87 2.95 9.04
N ASP A 20 -19.85 2.05 9.19
CA ASP A 20 -19.71 0.66 8.72
C ASP A 20 -19.44 0.57 7.21
N GLU A 21 -20.05 1.44 6.42
CA GLU A 21 -19.82 1.55 4.97
C GLU A 21 -18.38 1.99 4.68
N ASP A 22 -17.91 3.03 5.36
CA ASP A 22 -16.57 3.57 5.18
C ASP A 22 -15.50 2.62 5.73
N ARG A 23 -15.80 1.83 6.76
CA ARG A 23 -14.92 0.78 7.27
C ARG A 23 -14.62 -0.23 6.18
N ASP A 24 -15.66 -0.74 5.51
CA ASP A 24 -15.51 -1.76 4.49
C ASP A 24 -14.80 -1.22 3.24
N LEU A 25 -14.99 0.06 2.93
CA LEU A 25 -14.33 0.73 1.81
C LEU A 25 -12.87 1.14 2.09
N LEU A 26 -12.59 1.65 3.29
CA LEU A 26 -11.32 2.34 3.61
C LEU A 26 -10.35 1.47 4.41
N LEU A 27 -10.85 0.52 5.20
CA LEU A 27 -10.04 -0.35 6.07
C LEU A 27 -9.94 -1.76 5.47
N THR A 28 -9.11 -1.89 4.45
CA THR A 28 -8.94 -3.13 3.66
C THR A 28 -7.73 -3.97 4.05
N GLY A 29 -6.95 -3.51 5.03
CA GLY A 29 -5.78 -4.23 5.53
C GLY A 29 -6.13 -5.60 6.11
N THR A 30 -5.27 -6.58 5.83
CA THR A 30 -5.40 -7.96 6.37
C THR A 30 -4.64 -8.16 7.69
N ASP A 31 -3.95 -7.12 8.16
CA ASP A 31 -3.17 -7.10 9.38
C ASP A 31 -3.42 -5.79 10.15
N GLU A 32 -3.24 -5.86 11.47
CA GLU A 32 -3.53 -4.74 12.37
C GLU A 32 -2.68 -3.51 12.09
N THR A 33 -1.43 -3.69 11.64
CA THR A 33 -0.50 -2.57 11.40
C THR A 33 -0.92 -1.74 10.20
N THR A 34 -1.36 -2.41 9.13
CA THR A 34 -1.91 -1.78 7.93
C THR A 34 -3.22 -1.06 8.24
N LEU A 35 -4.10 -1.69 9.03
CA LEU A 35 -5.37 -1.09 9.44
C LEU A 35 -5.18 0.19 10.28
N LEU A 36 -4.22 0.18 11.22
CA LEU A 36 -3.85 1.36 12.00
C LEU A 36 -3.33 2.49 11.11
N ALA A 37 -2.41 2.18 10.19
CA ALA A 37 -1.87 3.18 9.27
C ALA A 37 -2.97 3.79 8.39
N GLN A 38 -3.89 2.96 7.87
CA GLN A 38 -5.04 3.43 7.09
C GLN A 38 -5.93 4.36 7.93
N ALA A 39 -6.26 3.99 9.15
CA ALA A 39 -7.06 4.82 10.05
C ALA A 39 -6.37 6.17 10.35
N ASP A 40 -5.06 6.18 10.57
CA ASP A 40 -4.29 7.42 10.82
C ASP A 40 -4.27 8.33 9.58
N TYR A 41 -4.27 7.78 8.36
CA TYR A 41 -4.40 8.58 7.13
C TYR A 41 -5.76 9.24 6.96
N LEU A 42 -6.81 8.67 7.57
CA LEU A 42 -8.17 9.22 7.51
C LEU A 42 -8.38 10.35 8.52
N GLU A 43 -7.54 10.45 9.55
CA GLU A 43 -7.64 11.57 10.48
C GLU A 43 -7.28 12.87 9.75
N PRO A 44 -8.18 13.88 9.77
CA PRO A 44 -7.83 15.18 9.24
C PRO A 44 -6.64 15.72 10.04
N PRO A 45 -5.57 16.22 9.38
CA PRO A 45 -4.45 16.79 10.10
C PRO A 45 -4.97 17.92 10.99
N ARG A 46 -4.53 17.95 12.25
CA ARG A 46 -4.97 18.93 13.26
C ARG A 46 -4.66 20.40 12.90
N ASP A 47 -3.98 20.62 11.77
CA ASP A 47 -3.60 21.91 11.23
C ASP A 47 -3.96 22.02 9.74
N LEU A 48 -5.27 22.12 9.44
CA LEU A 48 -5.78 22.44 8.11
C LEU A 48 -5.71 23.95 7.79
N THR A 49 -4.83 24.73 8.45
CA THR A 49 -4.57 26.12 8.02
C THR A 49 -3.88 26.21 6.67
N LYS A 50 -3.37 25.09 6.16
CA LYS A 50 -2.85 24.94 4.80
C LYS A 50 -3.88 24.15 4.00
N GLY A 51 -4.64 24.86 3.16
CA GLY A 51 -5.57 24.25 2.20
C GLY A 51 -4.88 23.25 1.27
N ASN A 52 -5.67 22.59 0.40
CA ASN A 52 -5.23 21.54 -0.54
C ASN A 52 -3.79 21.70 -1.03
N VAL A 53 -2.86 20.97 -0.42
CA VAL A 53 -1.49 20.84 -0.93
C VAL A 53 -1.56 19.84 -2.08
N ALA A 54 -1.78 20.34 -3.30
CA ALA A 54 -1.53 19.54 -4.49
C ALA A 54 -0.06 19.08 -4.44
N ARG A 55 0.18 17.78 -4.26
CA ARG A 55 1.52 17.24 -4.45
C ARG A 55 1.91 17.54 -5.88
N ARG A 56 3.00 18.28 -6.06
CA ARG A 56 3.51 18.65 -7.37
C ARG A 56 3.89 17.35 -8.08
N GLU A 57 3.19 17.02 -9.15
CA GLU A 57 3.57 15.88 -9.98
C GLU A 57 5.01 16.09 -10.47
N GLY A 58 5.83 15.04 -10.41
CA GLY A 58 7.23 15.08 -10.86
C GLY A 58 8.29 15.35 -9.78
N GLN A 59 7.93 15.39 -8.49
CA GLN A 59 8.95 15.38 -7.43
C GLN A 59 9.55 13.97 -7.34
N TYR A 60 10.65 13.77 -8.07
CA TYR A 60 11.48 12.56 -8.00
C TYR A 60 11.80 12.30 -6.53
N VAL A 61 11.18 11.28 -5.94
CA VAL A 61 11.67 10.74 -4.67
C VAL A 61 13.07 10.26 -4.96
N SER A 62 14.07 10.94 -4.38
CA SER A 62 15.45 10.48 -4.51
C SER A 62 15.47 9.03 -4.05
N PRO A 63 15.87 8.09 -4.91
CA PRO A 63 15.80 6.69 -4.60
C PRO A 63 16.68 6.42 -3.39
N GLY A 64 16.06 6.06 -2.27
CA GLY A 64 16.76 5.29 -1.25
C GLY A 64 17.28 4.05 -1.96
N SER A 65 18.61 3.92 -2.02
CA SER A 65 19.40 3.10 -2.95
C SER A 65 19.06 1.61 -3.03
N SER A 66 18.09 1.11 -2.26
CA SER A 66 17.74 -0.31 -2.18
C SER A 66 16.51 -0.70 -3.02
N SER A 67 15.55 0.19 -3.23
CA SER A 67 14.27 -0.15 -3.88
C SER A 67 14.37 -0.09 -5.41
N GLU A 68 15.07 0.91 -5.93
CA GLU A 68 15.24 1.08 -7.38
C GLU A 68 16.18 0.02 -7.99
N GLN A 69 17.21 -0.41 -7.25
CA GLN A 69 18.06 -1.54 -7.65
C GLN A 69 17.27 -2.86 -7.72
N ARG A 70 16.40 -3.12 -6.75
CA ARG A 70 15.54 -4.31 -6.76
C ARG A 70 14.57 -4.30 -7.94
N PHE A 71 13.99 -3.14 -8.25
CA PHE A 71 13.11 -3.01 -9.40
C PHE A 71 13.86 -3.19 -10.72
N ALA A 72 15.06 -2.61 -10.86
CA ALA A 72 15.91 -2.78 -12.04
C ALA A 72 16.32 -4.25 -12.23
N THR A 73 16.67 -4.97 -11.16
CA THR A 73 16.96 -6.41 -11.22
C THR A 73 15.74 -7.21 -11.65
N TYR A 74 14.56 -6.95 -11.07
CA TYR A 74 13.33 -7.63 -11.44
C TYR A 74 12.95 -7.45 -12.92
N VAL A 75 13.05 -6.22 -13.44
CA VAL A 75 12.77 -5.94 -14.85
C VAL A 75 13.79 -6.64 -15.77
N ASN A 76 15.06 -6.71 -15.35
CA ASN A 76 16.10 -7.41 -16.10
C ASN A 76 15.83 -8.93 -16.14
N GLU A 77 15.50 -9.55 -15.00
CA GLU A 77 15.12 -10.97 -14.94
C GLU A 77 13.87 -11.26 -15.81
N LEU A 78 12.88 -10.37 -15.79
CA LEU A 78 11.63 -10.59 -16.52
C LEU A 78 11.79 -10.51 -18.05
N PHE A 79 12.72 -9.68 -18.55
CA PHE A 79 12.81 -9.35 -19.98
C PHE A 79 14.13 -9.75 -20.66
N ASN A 80 15.17 -10.11 -19.90
CA ASN A 80 16.47 -10.54 -20.43
C ASN A 80 16.86 -11.96 -20.05
N GLU A 81 16.01 -12.74 -19.37
CA GLU A 81 16.20 -14.19 -19.35
C GLU A 81 16.18 -14.69 -20.81
N PRO A 82 17.28 -15.31 -21.30
CA PRO A 82 17.25 -15.96 -22.60
C PRO A 82 16.22 -17.08 -22.50
N SER A 83 15.18 -16.98 -23.33
CA SER A 83 14.21 -18.02 -23.62
C SER A 83 14.81 -19.40 -23.40
N HIS A 84 14.19 -20.18 -22.50
CA HIS A 84 14.36 -21.63 -22.40
C HIS A 84 14.63 -22.21 -23.80
N PRO A 85 15.69 -23.04 -23.99
CA PRO A 85 15.87 -23.73 -25.24
C PRO A 85 14.57 -24.52 -25.51
N LEU A 86 13.98 -24.28 -26.68
CA LEU A 86 12.90 -25.12 -27.18
C LEU A 86 13.44 -26.54 -27.20
N ASP A 87 12.96 -27.39 -26.29
CA ASP A 87 13.12 -28.83 -26.40
C ASP A 87 12.54 -29.21 -27.77
N THR A 88 13.45 -29.46 -28.71
CA THR A 88 13.15 -30.14 -29.96
C THR A 88 12.69 -31.54 -29.58
N PHE A 89 11.39 -31.79 -29.73
CA PHE A 89 10.84 -33.14 -29.71
C PHE A 89 11.50 -33.94 -30.85
N ASP A 90 12.20 -35.01 -30.48
CA ASP A 90 12.74 -36.07 -31.34
C ASP A 90 11.60 -36.86 -32.00
#